data_AF-A0A1B7W951-F1
#
_entry.id   AF-A0A1B7W951-F1
#
_cell.length_a   1.000
_cell.length_b   1.000
_cell.length_c   1.000
_cell.angle_alpha   90.00
_cell.angle_beta   90.00
_cell.angle_gamma   90.00
#
_symmetry.space_group_name_H-M   'P 1'
#
loop_
_entity.id
_entity.type
_entity.pdbx_description
1 polymer ?
#
loop_
_entity_poly.entity_id
_entity_poly.type
_entity_poly.pdbx_seq_one_letter_code
_entity_poly.pdbx_strand_id
1 'polypeptide(L)'
;MTRTREPLISLALYHAFKWSVISPLLHTYFRGKIYGAENVPQSGPVIVVSNHASYFDPPIVSTSVRRPVAYMAKEELFKVPVL
;
A
#
# COMPACT_ATOMS: atom_id res chain seq x y z
N MET A 1 21.52 -10.33 -5.26
CA MET A 1 21.65 -9.30 -4.20
C MET A 1 20.28 -8.70 -3.93
N THR A 2 19.64 -9.06 -2.82
CA THR A 2 18.40 -8.43 -2.35
C THR A 2 18.74 -7.04 -1.80
N ARG A 3 18.84 -6.06 -2.70
CA ARG A 3 18.99 -4.66 -2.31
C ARG A 3 17.69 -4.25 -1.62
N THR A 4 17.75 -3.92 -0.33
CA THR A 4 16.61 -3.34 0.39
C THR A 4 16.27 -2.03 -0.31
N ARG A 5 15.12 -1.99 -1.00
CA ARG A 5 14.74 -0.82 -1.82
C ARG A 5 14.53 0.42 -0.96
N GLU A 6 13.96 0.24 0.24
CA GLU A 6 13.57 1.31 1.14
C GLU A 6 14.37 1.30 2.45
N PRO A 7 14.71 2.48 3.01
CA PRO A 7 15.25 2.59 4.36
C PRO A 7 14.29 2.02 5.42
N LEU A 8 14.83 1.47 6.51
CA LEU A 8 14.04 0.92 7.62
C LEU A 8 13.07 1.95 8.22
N ILE A 9 13.50 3.22 8.33
CA ILE A 9 12.67 4.31 8.86
C ILE A 9 11.46 4.54 7.96
N SER A 10 11.64 4.55 6.64
CA SER A 10 10.54 4.72 5.68
C SER A 10 9.51 3.60 5.82
N LEU A 11 9.97 2.35 5.98
CA LEU A 11 9.07 1.20 6.22
C LEU A 11 8.33 1.32 7.55
N ALA A 12 9.03 1.74 8.62
CA ALA A 12 8.41 1.96 9.92
C ALA A 12 7.32 3.04 9.86
N LEU A 13 7.59 4.17 9.20
CA LEU A 13 6.62 5.25 8.99
C LEU A 13 5.44 4.79 8.12
N TYR A 14 5.71 4.07 7.03
CA TYR A 14 4.68 3.47 6.18
C TYR A 14 3.74 2.57 6.99
N HIS A 15 4.29 1.66 7.79
CA HIS A 15 3.49 0.79 8.63
C HIS A 15 2.73 1.60 9.68
N ALA A 16 3.38 2.52 10.39
CA ALA A 16 2.72 3.36 11.37
C ALA A 16 1.48 4.06 10.77
N PHE A 17 1.63 4.74 9.63
CA PHE A 17 0.54 5.44 8.95
C PHE A 17 -0.55 4.48 8.45
N LYS A 18 -0.16 3.34 7.86
CA LYS A 18 -1.11 2.31 7.40
C LYS A 18 -1.99 1.81 8.54
N TRP A 19 -1.38 1.49 9.68
CA TRP A 19 -2.08 0.89 10.82
C TRP A 19 -2.83 1.92 11.67
N SER A 20 -2.36 3.17 11.77
CA SER A 20 -3.01 4.21 12.57
C SER A 20 -4.08 5.00 11.84
N VAL A 21 -3.99 5.13 10.51
CA VAL A 21 -4.92 5.96 9.71
C VAL A 21 -5.70 5.13 8.70
N ILE A 22 -5.00 4.45 7.78
CA ILE A 22 -5.65 3.84 6.61
C ILE A 22 -6.50 2.61 6.99
N SER A 23 -5.96 1.71 7.81
CA SER A 23 -6.67 0.50 8.24
C SER A 23 -7.94 0.80 9.06
N PRO A 24 -7.90 1.69 10.07
CA PRO A 24 -9.12 2.12 10.76
C PRO A 24 -10.14 2.75 9.81
N LEU A 25 -9.70 3.62 8.89
CA LEU A 25 -10.59 4.25 7.91
C LEU A 25 -11.26 3.20 7.00
N LEU A 26 -10.49 2.23 6.51
CA LEU A 26 -10.99 1.13 5.69
C LEU A 26 -12.06 0.31 6.43
N HIS A 27 -11.80 -0.09 7.68
CA HIS A 27 -12.70 -1.00 8.39
C HIS A 27 -13.88 -0.32 9.06
N THR A 28 -13.76 0.95 9.48
CA THR A 28 -14.83 1.64 10.21
C THR A 28 -15.71 2.51 9.30
N TYR A 29 -15.10 3.36 8.46
CA TYR A 29 -15.82 4.28 7.59
C TYR A 29 -16.28 3.57 6.31
N PHE A 30 -15.34 2.98 5.57
CA PHE A 30 -15.66 2.27 4.33
C PHE A 30 -16.27 0.89 4.55
N ARG A 31 -16.16 0.34 5.78
CA ARG A 31 -16.60 -1.02 6.13
C ARG A 31 -16.08 -2.08 5.15
N GLY A 32 -14.84 -1.86 4.69
CA GLY A 32 -14.17 -2.69 3.71
C GLY A 32 -13.98 -4.11 4.22
N LYS A 33 -14.21 -5.07 3.31
CA LYS A 33 -13.97 -6.50 3.55
C LYS A 33 -12.86 -6.97 2.63
N ILE A 34 -11.87 -7.64 3.21
CA ILE A 34 -10.71 -8.16 2.49
C ILE A 34 -10.86 -9.68 2.46
N TYR A 35 -10.69 -10.27 1.27
CA TYR A 35 -10.78 -11.71 1.04
C TYR A 35 -9.53 -12.21 0.34
N GLY A 36 -9.06 -13.41 0.67
CA GLY A 36 -7.94 -14.04 -0.01
C GLY A 36 -6.58 -13.36 0.22
N ALA A 37 -6.42 -12.59 1.29
CA ALA A 37 -5.17 -11.90 1.61
C ALA A 37 -4.00 -12.88 1.88
N GLU A 38 -4.32 -14.09 2.30
CA GLU A 38 -3.44 -15.25 2.47
C GLU A 38 -2.85 -15.76 1.14
N ASN A 39 -3.50 -15.47 0.00
CA ASN A 39 -3.00 -15.89 -1.30
C ASN A 39 -1.82 -15.03 -1.78
N VAL A 40 -1.54 -13.90 -1.12
CA VAL A 40 -0.43 -13.01 -1.49
C VAL A 40 0.90 -13.66 -1.12
N PRO A 41 1.82 -13.89 -2.09
CA PRO A 41 3.15 -14.40 -1.79
C PRO A 41 3.92 -13.47 -0.86
N GLN A 42 4.43 -14.02 0.25
CA GLN A 42 5.14 -13.25 1.29
C GLN A 42 6.60 -12.97 0.94
N SER A 43 7.16 -13.74 0.00
CA SER A 43 8.53 -13.59 -0.50
C SER A 43 8.55 -13.58 -2.02
N GLY A 44 9.68 -13.14 -2.59
CA GLY A 44 9.84 -13.04 -4.03
C GLY A 44 9.16 -11.81 -4.66
N PRO A 45 9.43 -11.57 -5.96
CA PRO A 45 8.83 -10.50 -6.74
C PRO A 45 7.37 -10.80 -7.06
N VAL A 46 6.51 -9.77 -7.00
CA VAL A 46 5.10 -9.85 -7.38
C VAL A 46 4.71 -8.57 -8.12
N ILE A 47 3.76 -8.69 -9.05
CA ILE A 47 3.06 -7.55 -9.65
C ILE A 47 1.62 -7.60 -9.14
N VAL A 48 1.21 -6.56 -8.43
CA VAL A 48 -0.17 -6.40 -7.98
C VAL A 48 -0.93 -5.67 -9.09
N VAL A 49 -2.01 -6.28 -9.59
CA VAL A 49 -2.90 -5.68 -10.58
C VAL A 49 -4.27 -5.52 -9.95
N SER A 50 -4.86 -4.35 -10.09
CA SER A 50 -6.21 -4.03 -9.62
C SER A 50 -6.95 -3.22 -10.67
N ASN A 51 -8.27 -3.23 -10.61
CA ASN A 51 -9.06 -2.22 -11.31
C ASN A 51 -8.78 -0.83 -10.71
N HIS A 52 -9.01 0.24 -11.48
CA HIS A 52 -8.83 1.61 -11.01
C HIS A 52 -10.17 2.33 -10.98
N ALA A 53 -10.69 2.58 -9.78
CA ALA A 53 -11.98 3.23 -9.56
C ALA A 53 -11.83 4.59 -8.86
N SER A 54 -10.74 4.82 -8.12
CA SER A 54 -10.56 6.02 -7.31
C SER A 54 -9.10 6.38 -7.06
N TYR A 55 -8.85 7.66 -6.75
CA TYR A 55 -7.57 8.09 -6.18
C TYR A 55 -7.28 7.47 -4.81
N PHE A 56 -8.28 6.88 -4.14
CA PHE A 56 -8.09 6.12 -2.90
C PHE A 56 -7.57 4.69 -3.13
N ASP A 57 -7.38 4.25 -4.37
CA ASP A 57 -6.96 2.88 -4.64
C ASP A 57 -5.57 2.56 -4.05
N PRO A 58 -4.52 3.42 -4.17
CA PRO A 58 -3.22 3.12 -3.59
C PRO A 58 -3.23 2.87 -2.06
N PRO A 59 -3.85 3.69 -1.19
CA PRO A 59 -3.90 3.37 0.24
C PRO A 59 -4.75 2.13 0.57
N ILE A 60 -5.85 1.91 -0.16
CA ILE A 60 -6.73 0.75 0.08
C ILE A 60 -6.02 -0.56 -0.33
N VAL A 61 -5.40 -0.60 -1.51
CA VAL A 61 -4.64 -1.75 -1.99
C VAL A 61 -3.45 -2.02 -1.08
N SER A 62 -2.71 -0.97 -0.67
CA SER A 62 -1.57 -1.07 0.26
C SER A 62 -1.94 -1.68 1.62
N THR A 63 -3.18 -1.49 2.07
CA THR A 63 -3.69 -2.09 3.31
C THR A 63 -4.16 -3.53 3.11
N SER A 64 -4.74 -3.82 1.94
CA SER A 64 -5.30 -5.12 1.59
C SER A 64 -4.22 -6.16 1.24
N VAL A 65 -3.09 -5.69 0.69
CA VAL A 65 -1.93 -6.52 0.37
C VAL A 65 -1.03 -6.58 1.60
N ARG A 66 -0.77 -7.79 2.13
CA ARG A 66 -0.04 -8.02 3.40
C ARG A 66 1.47 -7.70 3.34
N ARG A 67 1.91 -6.89 2.37
CA ARG A 67 3.29 -6.44 2.16
C ARG A 67 3.29 -5.02 1.55
N PRO A 68 4.34 -4.21 1.76
CA PRO A 68 4.45 -2.90 1.12
C PRO A 68 4.34 -2.99 -0.41
N VAL A 69 3.62 -2.05 -1.01
CA VAL A 69 3.38 -1.97 -2.46
C VAL A 69 3.96 -0.67 -2.99
N ALA A 70 4.71 -0.75 -4.08
CA ALA A 70 5.16 0.41 -4.84
C ALA A 70 4.27 0.58 -6.08
N TYR A 71 3.93 1.82 -6.41
CA TYR A 71 3.01 2.14 -7.50
C TYR A 71 3.75 2.87 -8.63
N MET A 72 3.26 2.70 -9.85
CA MET A 72 3.60 3.62 -10.93
C MET A 72 2.76 4.88 -10.75
N ALA A 73 3.43 6.02 -10.57
CA ALA A 73 2.81 7.32 -10.36
C ALA A 73 3.23 8.29 -11.46
N LYS A 74 2.37 9.27 -11.75
CA LYS A 74 2.66 10.36 -12.68
C LYS A 74 3.79 11.24 -12.14
N GLU A 75 4.64 11.75 -13.02
CA GLU A 75 5.80 12.58 -12.63
C GLU A 75 5.36 13.83 -11.85
N GLU A 76 4.23 14.42 -12.19
CA GLU A 76 3.71 15.62 -11.54
C GLU A 76 3.38 15.41 -10.06
N LEU A 77 3.04 14.17 -9.66
CA LEU A 77 2.74 13.86 -8.26
C LEU A 77 3.97 14.04 -7.36
N PHE A 78 5.17 13.75 -7.87
CA PHE A 78 6.41 13.91 -7.11
C PHE A 78 6.79 15.38 -6.87
N LYS A 79 6.13 16.32 -7.54
CA LYS A 79 6.29 17.76 -7.28
C LYS A 79 5.43 18.23 -6.10
N VAL A 80 4.49 17.39 -5.62
CA VAL A 80 3.63 17.67 -4.47
C VAL A 80 4.21 16.97 -3.24
N PRO A 81 4.78 17.68 -2.25
CA PRO A 81 5.57 17.07 -1.18
C PRO A 81 4.87 16.05 -0.27
N VAL A 82 3.53 16.01 -0.32
CA VAL A 82 2.69 15.15 0.53
C VAL A 82 2.10 13.96 -0.22
N LEU A 83 2.35 13.83 -1.53
CA LEU A 83 1.85 12.75 -2.39
C LEU A 83 2.97 11.86 -2.92
#